data_AF-E9P1K5-F1
#
_entry.id   AF-E9P1K5-F1
#
_cell.length_a   1.000
_cell.length_b   1.000
_cell.length_c   1.000
_cell.angle_alpha   90.00
_cell.angle_beta   90.00
_cell.angle_gamma   90.00
#
_symmetry.space_group_name_H-M   'P 1'
#
loop_
_entity.id
_entity.type
_entity.pdbx_description
1 polymer ?
#
loop_
_entity_poly.entity_id
_entity_poly.type
_entity_poly.pdbx_seq_one_letter_code
_entity_poly.pdbx_strand_id
1 'polypeptide(L)'
;GMLTNWSTTETRLQKFRDLRAEQKMGKLNRLPKRDAAMLKRKLSALQTYLGGIKYMTGLPDIVIIVDQQEEYMALRECVILGIPTICLIDTNCDPDLADISIPANDDAIASIRLVLNKLVSAICEGRCSYIRNR
;
A
#
# COMPACT_ATOMS: atom_id res chain seq x y z
N GLY A 1 -9.23 3.53 7.56
CA GLY A 1 -8.91 4.94 7.31
C GLY A 1 -7.43 5.11 7.11
N MET A 2 -6.85 4.50 6.07
CA MET A 2 -5.42 4.66 5.77
C MET A 2 -5.17 5.88 4.89
N LEU A 3 -5.99 6.04 3.85
CA LEU A 3 -5.94 7.17 2.93
C LEU A 3 -6.73 8.35 3.50
N THR A 4 -7.95 8.11 3.99
CA THR A 4 -8.84 9.17 4.51
C THR A 4 -8.30 9.88 5.75
N ASN A 5 -7.49 9.20 6.56
CA ASN A 5 -6.85 9.78 7.75
C ASN A 5 -5.32 9.85 7.59
N TRP A 6 -4.88 10.44 6.48
CA TRP A 6 -3.47 10.51 6.11
C TRP A 6 -2.57 11.12 7.19
N SER A 7 -3.01 12.20 7.86
CA SER A 7 -2.22 12.86 8.92
C SER A 7 -1.87 11.91 10.08
N THR A 8 -2.80 11.03 10.46
CA THR A 8 -2.55 9.99 11.48
C THR A 8 -1.64 8.90 10.94
N THR A 9 -1.86 8.47 9.69
CA THR A 9 -1.03 7.47 9.02
C THR A 9 0.42 7.94 8.89
N GLU A 10 0.64 9.18 8.48
CA GLU A 10 1.94 9.83 8.37
C GLU A 10 2.66 9.88 9.73
N THR A 11 1.96 10.28 10.79
CA THR A 11 2.52 10.27 12.15
C THR A 11 2.96 8.86 12.58
N ARG A 12 2.20 7.83 12.22
CA ARG A 12 2.57 6.42 12.48
C ARG A 12 3.74 5.97 11.61
N LEU A 13 3.81 6.42 10.36
CA LEU A 13 4.91 6.17 9.44
C LEU A 13 6.23 6.76 9.96
N GLN A 14 6.17 7.98 10.50
CA GLN A 14 7.34 8.63 11.10
C GLN A 14 7.83 7.84 12.32
N LYS A 15 6.93 7.47 13.24
CA LYS A 15 7.26 6.60 14.38
C LYS A 15 7.87 5.27 13.95
N PHE A 16 7.38 4.69 12.86
CA PHE A 16 7.94 3.47 12.29
C PHE A 16 9.36 3.67 11.75
N ARG A 17 9.62 4.78 11.05
CA ARG A 17 10.97 5.15 10.57
C ARG A 17 11.94 5.36 11.73
N ASP A 18 11.50 6.06 12.78
CA ASP A 18 12.31 6.33 13.97
C ASP A 18 12.68 5.03 14.70
N LEU A 19 11.69 4.17 15.01
CA LEU A 19 11.93 2.87 15.66
C LEU A 19 12.86 1.97 14.84
N ARG A 20 12.75 2.01 13.52
CA ARG A 20 13.63 1.25 12.62
C ARG A 20 15.06 1.80 12.63
N ALA A 21 15.23 3.11 12.72
CA ALA A 21 16.54 3.74 12.87
C ALA A 21 17.17 3.38 14.23
N GLU A 22 16.40 3.44 15.32
CA GLU A 22 16.85 3.07 16.67
C GLU A 22 17.29 1.61 16.76
N GLN A 23 16.58 0.71 16.06
CA GLN A 23 16.96 -0.70 15.94
C GLN A 23 18.28 -0.88 15.22
N LYS A 24 18.49 -0.18 14.10
CA LYS A 24 19.75 -0.22 13.35
C LYS A 24 20.92 0.34 14.15
N MET A 25 20.68 1.39 14.94
CA MET A 25 21.69 1.98 15.83
C MET A 25 21.98 1.14 17.09
N GLY A 26 21.27 0.03 17.30
CA GLY A 26 21.46 -0.84 18.47
C GLY A 26 20.98 -0.23 19.79
N LYS A 27 20.22 0.88 19.78
CA LYS A 27 19.70 1.53 21.01
C LYS A 27 18.79 0.59 21.80
N LEU A 28 18.05 -0.27 21.10
CA LEU A 28 17.18 -1.29 21.68
C LEU A 28 17.90 -2.30 22.59
N ASN A 29 19.21 -2.50 22.39
CA ASN A 29 20.00 -3.43 23.19
C ASN A 29 20.43 -2.85 24.55
N ARG A 30 20.30 -1.52 24.72
CA ARG A 30 20.60 -0.82 25.98
C ARG A 30 19.40 -0.78 26.94
N LEU A 31 18.24 -1.22 26.48
CA LEU A 31 17.01 -1.23 27.26
C LEU A 31 16.84 -2.55 28.04
N PRO A 32 16.07 -2.55 29.14
CA PRO A 32 15.66 -3.77 29.82
C PRO A 32 15.02 -4.79 28.85
N LYS A 33 15.25 -6.09 29.08
CA LYS A 33 14.73 -7.17 28.21
C LYS A 33 13.22 -7.06 27.93
N ARG A 34 12.45 -6.64 28.94
CA ARG A 34 11.00 -6.45 28.84
C ARG A 34 10.64 -5.34 27.82
N ASP A 35 11.28 -4.19 27.92
CA ASP A 35 11.00 -3.03 27.08
C ASP A 35 11.50 -3.26 25.65
N ALA A 36 12.68 -3.86 25.51
CA ALA A 36 13.21 -4.28 24.22
C ALA A 36 12.27 -5.27 23.51
N ALA A 37 11.68 -6.22 24.23
CA ALA A 37 10.71 -7.16 23.67
C ALA A 37 9.40 -6.46 23.24
N MET A 38 8.90 -5.51 24.04
CA MET A 38 7.70 -4.74 23.70
C MET A 38 7.90 -3.91 22.42
N LEU A 39 9.04 -3.22 22.31
CA LEU A 39 9.36 -2.42 21.13
C LEU A 39 9.57 -3.28 19.88
N LYS A 40 10.19 -4.47 20.00
CA LYS A 40 10.31 -5.42 18.89
C LYS A 40 8.94 -5.88 18.38
N ARG A 41 8.00 -6.20 19.29
CA ARG A 41 6.61 -6.56 18.91
C ARG A 41 5.92 -5.41 18.20
N LYS A 42 6.06 -4.18 18.72
CA LYS A 42 5.49 -2.98 18.10
C LYS A 42 6.05 -2.72 16.71
N LEU A 43 7.38 -2.85 16.55
CA LEU A 43 8.05 -2.71 15.26
C LEU A 43 7.55 -3.78 14.28
N SER A 44 7.42 -5.03 14.71
CA SER A 44 6.88 -6.12 13.89
C SER A 44 5.48 -5.80 13.38
N ALA A 45 4.59 -5.34 14.27
CA ALA A 45 3.24 -4.96 13.88
C ALA A 45 3.26 -3.80 12.87
N LEU A 46 4.03 -2.74 13.13
CA LEU A 46 4.15 -1.61 12.20
C LEU A 46 4.75 -2.03 10.85
N GLN A 47 5.69 -2.97 10.83
CA GLN A 47 6.30 -3.49 9.61
C GLN A 47 5.28 -4.28 8.76
N THR A 48 4.37 -5.02 9.38
CA THR A 48 3.29 -5.74 8.69
C THR A 48 2.32 -4.77 8.02
N TYR A 49 1.84 -3.75 8.75
CA TYR A 49 0.80 -2.85 8.22
C TYR A 49 1.33 -1.69 7.37
N LEU A 50 2.46 -1.09 7.74
CA LEU A 50 3.00 0.14 7.11
C LEU A 50 4.23 -0.14 6.23
N GLY A 51 4.67 -1.39 6.13
CA GLY A 51 5.88 -1.77 5.41
C GLY A 51 5.82 -1.44 3.92
N GLY A 52 4.65 -1.58 3.29
CA GLY A 52 4.43 -1.28 1.88
C GLY A 52 4.46 0.22 1.56
N ILE A 53 4.00 1.05 2.49
CA ILE A 53 3.88 2.50 2.29
C ILE A 53 5.02 3.32 2.92
N LYS A 54 6.06 2.67 3.43
CA LYS A 54 7.21 3.32 4.09
C LYS A 54 7.86 4.44 3.27
N TYR A 55 7.75 4.40 1.94
CA TYR A 55 8.34 5.37 1.03
C TYR A 55 7.34 6.40 0.51
N MET A 56 6.05 6.26 0.82
CA MET A 56 5.07 7.28 0.47
C MET A 56 5.30 8.52 1.33
N THR A 57 5.25 9.69 0.69
CA THR A 57 5.38 11.01 1.32
C THR A 57 4.09 11.80 1.26
N GLY A 58 3.10 11.34 0.50
CA GLY A 58 1.81 11.97 0.32
C GLY A 58 0.77 10.97 -0.15
N LEU A 59 -0.44 11.48 -0.39
CA LEU A 59 -1.53 10.70 -0.96
C LEU A 59 -1.19 10.28 -2.40
N PRO A 60 -1.60 9.08 -2.82
CA PRO A 60 -1.44 8.64 -4.20
C PRO A 60 -2.45 9.33 -5.11
N ASP A 61 -2.05 9.62 -6.35
CA ASP A 61 -2.95 10.18 -7.38
C ASP A 61 -3.78 9.10 -8.10
N ILE A 62 -3.32 7.85 -8.09
CA ILE A 62 -4.01 6.69 -8.69
C ILE A 62 -3.79 5.49 -7.77
N VAL A 63 -4.84 4.67 -7.56
CA VAL A 63 -4.75 3.43 -6.79
C VAL A 63 -5.12 2.23 -7.66
N ILE A 64 -4.31 1.18 -7.58
CA ILE A 64 -4.61 -0.12 -8.22
C ILE A 64 -5.06 -1.08 -7.11
N ILE A 65 -6.23 -1.69 -7.28
CA ILE A 65 -6.86 -2.59 -6.31
C ILE A 65 -7.04 -3.96 -6.96
N VAL A 66 -6.69 -5.00 -6.23
CA VAL A 66 -6.95 -6.40 -6.57
C VAL A 66 -7.98 -6.90 -5.57
N ASP A 67 -8.96 -7.67 -6.04
CA ASP A 67 -10.07 -8.18 -5.23
C ASP A 67 -10.91 -7.06 -4.61
N GLN A 68 -11.95 -6.66 -5.34
CA GLN A 68 -12.88 -5.62 -4.90
C GLN A 68 -13.70 -6.01 -3.67
N GLN A 69 -13.95 -7.31 -3.46
CA GLN A 69 -14.83 -7.77 -2.40
C GLN A 69 -14.11 -7.71 -1.04
N GLU A 70 -12.86 -8.17 -0.99
CA GLU A 70 -12.03 -8.09 0.22
C GLU A 70 -11.56 -6.65 0.51
N GLU A 71 -11.24 -5.87 -0.53
CA GLU A 71 -10.68 -4.50 -0.39
C GLU A 71 -11.73 -3.38 -0.53
N TYR A 72 -13.00 -3.68 -0.22
CA TYR A 72 -14.10 -2.73 -0.33
C TYR A 72 -13.87 -1.42 0.46
N MET A 73 -13.22 -1.50 1.61
CA MET A 73 -12.88 -0.30 2.40
C MET A 73 -11.87 0.59 1.66
N ALA A 74 -10.91 0.02 0.93
CA ALA A 74 -9.93 0.78 0.17
C ALA A 74 -10.60 1.53 -0.99
N LEU A 75 -11.52 0.87 -1.70
CA LEU A 75 -12.35 1.50 -2.74
C LEU A 75 -13.14 2.69 -2.19
N ARG A 76 -13.86 2.49 -1.08
CA ARG A 76 -14.61 3.59 -0.45
C ARG A 76 -13.74 4.76 -0.03
N GLU A 77 -12.56 4.50 0.52
CA GLU A 77 -11.62 5.56 0.89
C GLU A 77 -11.13 6.34 -0.34
N CYS A 78 -10.89 5.67 -1.46
CA CYS A 78 -10.51 6.32 -2.72
C CYS A 78 -11.64 7.19 -3.26
N VAL A 79 -12.88 6.69 -3.27
CA VAL A 79 -14.07 7.44 -3.70
C VAL A 79 -14.28 8.70 -2.85
N ILE A 80 -14.14 8.61 -1.53
CA ILE A 80 -14.26 9.77 -0.63
C ILE A 80 -13.21 10.84 -0.93
N LEU A 81 -12.00 10.43 -1.29
CA LEU A 81 -10.89 11.34 -1.60
C LEU A 81 -10.88 11.80 -3.07
N GLY A 82 -11.75 11.25 -3.92
CA GLY A 82 -11.74 11.50 -5.37
C GLY A 82 -10.50 10.97 -6.07
N ILE A 83 -9.89 9.91 -5.53
CA ILE A 83 -8.70 9.28 -6.13
C ILE A 83 -9.17 8.24 -7.15
N PRO A 84 -8.78 8.34 -8.44
CA PRO A 84 -9.15 7.38 -9.46
C PRO A 84 -8.58 5.99 -9.18
N THR A 85 -9.39 4.97 -9.44
CA THR A 85 -9.12 3.57 -9.11
C THR A 85 -9.08 2.69 -10.36
N ILE A 86 -8.08 1.82 -10.42
CA ILE A 86 -7.99 0.73 -11.39
C ILE A 86 -8.20 -0.58 -10.63
N CYS A 87 -9.26 -1.32 -10.94
CA CYS A 87 -9.63 -2.52 -10.20
C CYS A 87 -9.65 -3.78 -11.08
N LEU A 88 -9.16 -4.90 -10.55
CA LEU A 88 -9.40 -6.22 -11.13
C LEU A 88 -10.75 -6.73 -10.62
N ILE A 89 -11.64 -7.08 -11.56
CA ILE A 89 -13.04 -7.42 -11.27
C ILE A 89 -13.34 -8.83 -11.78
N ASP A 90 -13.81 -9.70 -10.88
CA ASP A 90 -14.41 -11.00 -11.22
C ASP A 90 -15.96 -10.88 -11.27
N THR A 91 -16.61 -11.95 -11.68
CA THR A 91 -18.06 -12.10 -11.91
C THR A 91 -18.95 -11.79 -10.71
N ASN A 92 -18.41 -11.78 -9.50
CA ASN A 92 -19.09 -11.47 -8.23
C ASN A 92 -18.98 -9.98 -7.81
N CYS A 93 -18.32 -9.15 -8.61
CA CYS A 93 -17.99 -7.77 -8.26
C CYS A 93 -18.80 -6.74 -9.09
N ASP A 94 -19.01 -5.53 -8.54
CA ASP A 94 -19.77 -4.46 -9.18
C ASP A 94 -18.84 -3.48 -9.92
N PRO A 95 -18.87 -3.43 -11.27
CA PRO A 95 -17.94 -2.62 -12.05
C PRO A 95 -18.15 -1.11 -11.90
N ASP A 96 -19.28 -0.65 -11.36
CA ASP A 96 -19.58 0.77 -11.21
C ASP A 96 -18.84 1.41 -10.01
N LEU A 97 -18.23 0.60 -9.15
CA LEU A 97 -17.48 1.07 -7.98
C LEU A 97 -16.03 1.46 -8.30
N ALA A 98 -15.52 1.13 -9.48
CA ALA A 98 -14.17 1.46 -9.92
C ALA A 98 -14.20 2.31 -11.20
N ASP A 99 -13.25 3.24 -11.34
CA ASP A 99 -13.20 4.12 -12.51
C ASP A 99 -12.72 3.37 -13.76
N ILE A 100 -11.77 2.44 -13.58
CA ILE A 100 -11.24 1.57 -14.63
C ILE A 100 -11.30 0.14 -14.15
N SER A 101 -12.18 -0.62 -14.78
CA SER A 101 -12.46 -2.01 -14.44
C SER A 101 -11.78 -2.96 -15.42
N ILE A 102 -10.89 -3.83 -14.91
CA ILE A 102 -10.20 -4.87 -15.69
C ILE A 102 -10.87 -6.21 -15.37
N PRO A 103 -11.65 -6.79 -16.29
CA PRO A 103 -12.25 -8.10 -16.05
C PRO A 103 -11.15 -9.17 -16.02
N ALA A 104 -11.00 -9.83 -14.87
CA ALA A 104 -9.99 -10.85 -14.64
C ALA A 104 -10.42 -11.75 -13.48
N ASN A 105 -9.98 -13.01 -13.50
CA ASN A 105 -10.16 -13.89 -12.36
C ASN A 105 -9.21 -13.47 -11.23
N ASP A 106 -9.74 -13.14 -10.06
CA ASP A 106 -8.98 -12.70 -8.89
C ASP A 106 -8.65 -13.85 -7.92
N ASP A 107 -9.34 -14.99 -7.99
CA ASP A 107 -8.97 -16.21 -7.26
C ASP A 107 -7.64 -16.83 -7.73
N ALA A 108 -7.32 -16.70 -9.02
CA ALA A 108 -6.21 -17.38 -9.65
C ALA A 108 -4.92 -16.55 -9.56
N ILE A 109 -3.95 -17.05 -8.79
CA ILE A 109 -2.59 -16.46 -8.68
C ILE A 109 -1.97 -16.21 -10.06
N ALA A 110 -2.17 -17.11 -11.02
CA ALA A 110 -1.65 -16.94 -12.38
C ALA A 110 -2.26 -15.74 -13.11
N SER A 111 -3.57 -15.53 -12.94
CA SER A 111 -4.32 -14.41 -13.53
C SER A 111 -3.87 -13.08 -12.91
N ILE A 112 -3.89 -12.97 -11.58
CA ILE A 112 -3.40 -11.80 -10.86
C ILE A 112 -1.97 -11.45 -11.30
N ARG A 113 -1.08 -12.45 -11.32
CA ARG A 113 0.32 -12.23 -11.66
C ARG A 113 0.51 -11.79 -13.10
N LEU A 114 -0.30 -12.29 -14.04
CA LEU A 114 -0.27 -11.87 -15.44
C LEU A 114 -0.67 -10.40 -15.58
N VAL A 115 -1.81 -10.01 -14.98
CA VAL A 115 -2.35 -8.65 -15.06
C VAL A 115 -1.40 -7.66 -14.38
N LEU A 116 -0.98 -7.94 -13.14
CA LEU A 116 -0.06 -7.08 -12.40
C LEU A 116 1.29 -6.93 -13.10
N ASN A 117 1.86 -8.01 -13.65
CA ASN A 117 3.12 -7.91 -14.39
C ASN A 117 2.98 -7.01 -15.63
N LYS A 118 1.85 -7.07 -16.33
CA LYS A 118 1.60 -6.21 -17.49
C LYS A 118 1.45 -4.74 -17.08
N LEU A 119 0.73 -4.47 -15.99
CA LEU A 119 0.60 -3.13 -15.42
C LEU A 119 1.96 -2.58 -14.97
N VAL A 120 2.76 -3.39 -14.26
CA VAL A 120 4.11 -3.00 -13.82
C VAL A 120 5.03 -2.72 -15.01
N SER A 121 4.95 -3.49 -16.11
CA SER A 121 5.70 -3.19 -17.34
C SER A 121 5.33 -1.82 -17.90
N ALA A 122 4.03 -1.54 -18.00
CA ALA A 122 3.55 -0.24 -18.49
C ALA A 122 3.99 0.92 -17.60
N ILE A 123 3.94 0.76 -16.27
CA ILE A 123 4.44 1.76 -15.31
C ILE A 123 5.95 1.97 -15.48
N CYS A 124 6.73 0.90 -15.70
CA CYS A 124 8.17 1.00 -15.92
C CYS A 124 8.49 1.74 -17.21
N GLU A 125 7.80 1.42 -18.31
CA GLU A 125 7.93 2.09 -19.61
C GLU A 125 7.57 3.58 -19.50
N GLY A 126 6.45 3.89 -18.84
CA GLY A 126 6.01 5.26 -18.57
C GLY A 126 7.01 6.04 -17.71
N ARG A 127 7.58 5.41 -16.67
CA ARG A 127 8.64 6.00 -15.85
C ARG A 127 9.89 6.31 -16.66
N CYS A 128 10.33 5.39 -17.51
CA CYS A 128 11.48 5.61 -18.39
C CYS A 128 11.23 6.75 -19.39
N SER A 129 10.01 6.85 -19.93
CA SER A 129 9.61 7.97 -20.78
C SER A 129 9.62 9.30 -20.04
N TYR A 130 9.04 9.35 -18.84
CA TYR A 130 9.04 10.53 -17.98
C TYR A 130 10.45 11.03 -17.63
N ILE A 131 11.37 10.10 -17.30
CA ILE A 131 12.77 10.45 -17.00
C ILE A 131 13.49 10.98 -18.25
N ARG A 132 13.20 10.46 -19.45
CA ARG A 132 13.83 10.93 -20.70
C ARG A 132 13.32 12.29 -21.18
N ASN A 133 12.06 12.61 -20.89
CA ASN A 133 11.42 13.86 -21.30
C ASN A 133 11.66 15.02 -20.32
N ARG A 134 12.44 14.80 -19.27
CA ARG A 134 12.75 15.76 -18.22
C ARG A 134 14.23 16.10 -18.24
#